data_AF-A0A512N995-F1
#
_entry.id   AF-A0A512N995-F1
#
_cell.length_a   1.000
_cell.length_b   1.000
_cell.length_c   1.000
_cell.angle_alpha   90.00
_cell.angle_beta   90.00
_cell.angle_gamma   90.00
#
_symmetry.space_group_name_H-M   'P 1'
#
loop_
_entity.id
_entity.type
_entity.pdbx_description
1 polymer ?
#
loop_
_entity_poly.entity_id
_entity_poly.type
_entity_poly.pdbx_seq_one_letter_code
_entity_poly.pdbx_strand_id
1 'polypeptide(L)'
;MLIIVAVAAALACASVGGGLYEFSVVDPFWPKRPDLVQPSQGGISRKRFWIAIHVAFEVVLIAALVSAWSRPAVRTCLLVALASHGVMRVWSAFDFIPKALAFEKAAPGTVSEAAARRWTARSRLRLPLDLVTSGSLLWALVLAARTV
;
A
#
# COMPACT_ATOMS: atom_id res chain seq x y z
N MET A 1 7.97 21.25 -7.56
CA MET A 1 7.05 20.91 -6.45
C MET A 1 5.70 20.38 -6.95
N LEU A 2 4.89 21.15 -7.71
CA LEU A 2 3.54 20.71 -8.10
C LEU A 2 3.54 19.33 -8.80
N ILE A 3 4.34 19.16 -9.85
CA ILE A 3 4.41 17.90 -10.61
C ILE A 3 4.79 16.72 -9.71
N ILE A 4 5.79 16.89 -8.83
CA ILE A 4 6.25 15.80 -7.97
C ILE A 4 5.22 15.41 -6.89
N VAL A 5 4.46 16.38 -6.37
CA VAL A 5 3.31 16.11 -5.48
C VAL A 5 2.20 15.39 -6.24
N ALA A 6 1.93 15.75 -7.49
CA ALA A 6 0.95 15.08 -8.34
C ALA A 6 1.33 13.61 -8.60
N VAL A 7 2.61 13.34 -8.91
CA VAL A 7 3.11 11.97 -9.09
C VAL A 7 3.02 11.17 -7.78
N ALA A 8 3.37 11.78 -6.63
CA ALA A 8 3.20 11.12 -5.32
C ALA A 8 1.74 10.76 -5.06
N ALA A 9 0.81 11.67 -5.33
CA ALA A 9 -0.63 11.43 -5.17
C ALA A 9 -1.12 10.30 -6.10
N ALA A 10 -0.70 10.29 -7.36
CA ALA A 10 -1.05 9.23 -8.31
C ALA A 10 -0.57 7.84 -7.85
N LEU A 11 0.66 7.75 -7.33
CA LEU A 11 1.21 6.50 -6.79
C LEU A 11 0.48 6.04 -5.52
N ALA A 12 0.05 6.96 -4.65
CA ALA A 12 -0.78 6.63 -3.50
C ALA A 12 -2.16 6.12 -3.94
N CYS A 13 -2.80 6.76 -4.91
CA CYS A 13 -4.08 6.28 -5.47
C CYS A 13 -3.94 4.91 -6.13
N ALA A 14 -2.85 4.66 -6.86
CA ALA A 14 -2.57 3.34 -7.43
C ALA A 14 -2.39 2.27 -6.35
N SER A 15 -1.75 2.62 -5.22
CA SER A 15 -1.61 1.72 -4.07
C SER A 15 -2.97 1.38 -3.44
N VAL A 16 -3.84 2.38 -3.26
CA VAL A 16 -5.23 2.16 -2.81
C VAL A 16 -5.98 1.26 -3.80
N GLY A 17 -5.87 1.51 -5.10
CA GLY A 17 -6.48 0.69 -6.14
C GLY A 17 -6.01 -0.77 -6.09
N GLY A 18 -4.71 -1.00 -5.92
CA GLY A 18 -4.16 -2.35 -5.74
C GLY A 18 -4.69 -3.04 -4.48
N GLY A 19 -4.84 -2.30 -3.38
CA GLY A 19 -5.42 -2.82 -2.14
C GLY A 19 -6.89 -3.21 -2.32
N LEU A 20 -7.68 -2.34 -2.96
CA LEU A 20 -9.09 -2.61 -3.28
C LEU A 20 -9.26 -3.80 -4.21
N TYR A 21 -8.37 -3.96 -5.21
CA TYR A 21 -8.34 -5.14 -6.07
C TYR A 21 -8.11 -6.41 -5.26
N GLU A 22 -7.10 -6.43 -4.38
CA GLU A 22 -6.87 -7.58 -3.52
C GLU A 22 -8.08 -7.88 -2.62
N PHE A 23 -8.66 -6.87 -1.96
CA PHE A 23 -9.77 -7.07 -1.03
C PHE A 23 -11.06 -7.54 -1.70
N SER A 24 -11.33 -7.06 -2.92
CA SER A 24 -12.59 -7.31 -3.62
C SER A 24 -12.53 -8.50 -4.57
N VAL A 25 -11.35 -8.77 -5.15
CA VAL A 25 -11.20 -9.76 -6.22
C VAL A 25 -10.40 -10.99 -5.77
N VAL A 26 -9.37 -10.82 -4.93
CA VAL A 26 -8.44 -11.92 -4.60
C VAL A 26 -8.78 -12.55 -3.25
N ASP A 27 -8.82 -11.75 -2.19
CA ASP A 27 -9.03 -12.12 -0.79
C ASP A 27 -10.35 -12.88 -0.50
N PRO A 28 -11.45 -12.71 -1.26
CA PRO A 28 -12.63 -13.56 -1.09
C PRO A 28 -12.42 -15.02 -1.50
N PHE A 29 -11.49 -15.30 -2.42
CA PHE A 29 -11.36 -16.60 -3.08
C PHE A 29 -10.10 -17.38 -2.67
N TRP A 30 -8.95 -16.71 -2.55
CA TRP A 30 -7.69 -17.43 -2.29
C TRP A 30 -7.66 -18.23 -0.97
N PRO A 31 -8.40 -17.91 0.11
CA PRO A 31 -8.41 -18.76 1.29
C PRO A 31 -8.90 -20.19 1.03
N LYS A 32 -9.76 -20.40 0.02
CA LYS A 32 -10.21 -21.73 -0.45
C LYS A 32 -9.33 -22.30 -1.55
N ARG A 33 -8.57 -21.45 -2.25
CA ARG A 33 -7.68 -21.78 -3.36
C ARG A 33 -6.32 -21.10 -3.18
N PRO A 34 -5.47 -21.61 -2.27
CA PRO A 34 -4.19 -20.96 -1.92
C PRO A 34 -3.25 -20.80 -3.12
N ASP A 35 -3.36 -21.67 -4.11
CA ASP A 35 -2.64 -21.62 -5.39
C ASP A 35 -2.77 -20.25 -6.08
N LEU A 36 -3.90 -19.55 -5.91
CA LEU A 36 -4.12 -18.21 -6.48
C LEU A 36 -3.10 -17.18 -6.01
N VAL A 37 -2.53 -17.34 -4.81
CA VAL A 37 -1.51 -16.43 -4.25
C VAL A 37 -0.14 -17.08 -4.16
N GLN A 38 0.08 -18.26 -4.76
CA GLN A 38 1.37 -18.96 -4.76
C GLN A 38 2.05 -18.83 -6.14
N PRO A 39 3.03 -17.94 -6.32
CA PRO A 39 3.63 -17.69 -7.63
C PRO A 39 4.31 -18.92 -8.25
N SER A 40 4.86 -19.82 -7.43
CA SER A 40 5.45 -21.07 -7.89
C SER A 40 4.43 -22.04 -8.50
N GLN A 41 3.14 -21.84 -8.24
CA GLN A 41 2.03 -22.64 -8.74
C GLN A 41 1.21 -21.91 -9.81
N GLY A 42 1.75 -20.83 -10.40
CA GLY A 42 1.05 -20.01 -11.39
C GLY A 42 0.10 -18.96 -10.80
N GLY A 43 0.07 -18.81 -9.47
CA GLY A 43 -0.66 -17.76 -8.79
C GLY A 43 -0.08 -16.36 -8.99
N ILE A 44 -0.81 -15.35 -8.52
CA ILE A 44 -0.38 -13.95 -8.63
C ILE A 44 0.87 -13.69 -7.78
N SER A 45 1.77 -12.86 -8.30
CA SER A 45 2.93 -12.40 -7.54
C SER A 45 2.66 -11.02 -6.92
N ARG A 46 2.12 -11.01 -5.69
CA ARG A 46 1.80 -9.78 -4.95
C ARG A 46 3.04 -8.88 -4.79
N LYS A 47 4.22 -9.49 -4.56
CA LYS A 47 5.49 -8.76 -4.45
C LYS A 47 5.84 -7.91 -5.68
N ARG A 48 5.51 -8.35 -6.90
CA ARG A 48 5.87 -7.63 -8.13
C ARG A 48 5.19 -6.27 -8.20
N PHE A 49 3.92 -6.20 -7.79
CA PHE A 49 3.19 -4.95 -7.69
C PHE A 49 3.63 -4.16 -6.44
N TRP A 50 3.54 -4.77 -5.26
CA TRP A 50 3.71 -4.05 -4.00
C TRP A 50 5.13 -3.53 -3.76
N ILE A 51 6.17 -4.27 -4.15
CA ILE A 51 7.54 -3.75 -4.01
C ILE A 51 7.74 -2.56 -4.94
N ALA A 52 7.36 -2.70 -6.22
CA ALA A 52 7.56 -1.66 -7.21
C ALA A 52 6.80 -0.38 -6.83
N ILE A 53 5.51 -0.48 -6.49
CA ILE A 53 4.69 0.69 -6.19
C ILE A 53 5.13 1.39 -4.89
N HIS A 54 5.46 0.65 -3.83
CA HIS A 54 5.91 1.27 -2.58
C HIS A 54 7.27 1.94 -2.74
N VAL A 55 8.23 1.30 -3.42
CA VAL A 55 9.55 1.92 -3.65
C VAL A 55 9.43 3.19 -4.46
N ALA A 56 8.66 3.15 -5.57
CA ALA A 56 8.41 4.35 -6.38
C ALA A 56 7.73 5.44 -5.55
N PHE A 57 6.69 5.08 -4.78
CA PHE A 57 5.97 6.00 -3.91
C PHE A 57 6.88 6.65 -2.86
N GLU A 58 7.67 5.86 -2.14
CA GLU A 58 8.53 6.32 -1.05
C GLU A 58 9.59 7.31 -1.56
N VAL A 59 10.24 7.00 -2.68
CA VAL A 59 11.22 7.91 -3.31
C VAL A 59 10.56 9.23 -3.71
N VAL A 60 9.41 9.17 -4.39
CA VAL A 60 8.71 10.37 -4.86
C VAL A 60 8.14 11.18 -3.68
N LEU A 61 7.65 10.54 -2.63
CA LEU A 61 7.15 11.21 -1.43
C LEU A 61 8.26 11.99 -0.71
N ILE A 62 9.44 11.40 -0.54
CA ILE A 62 10.60 12.07 0.05
C ILE A 62 11.00 13.27 -0.80
N ALA A 63 11.11 13.09 -2.11
CA ALA A 63 11.46 14.18 -3.03
C ALA A 63 10.38 15.29 -3.05
N ALA A 64 9.10 14.94 -2.96
CA ALA A 64 8.01 15.89 -2.81
C ALA A 64 8.16 16.70 -1.51
N LEU A 65 8.44 16.04 -0.38
CA LEU A 65 8.63 16.68 0.93
C LEU A 65 9.81 17.66 0.94
N VAL A 66 10.95 17.25 0.38
CA VAL A 66 12.13 18.12 0.21
C VAL A 66 11.76 19.33 -0.66
N SER A 67 11.08 19.11 -1.79
CA SER A 67 10.72 20.20 -2.72
C SER A 67 9.70 21.19 -2.15
N ALA A 68 8.86 20.74 -1.22
CA ALA A 68 7.78 21.52 -0.61
C ALA A 68 8.13 22.05 0.78
N TRP A 69 9.38 21.89 1.23
CA TRP A 69 9.76 22.14 2.63
C TRP A 69 9.46 23.57 3.11
N SER A 70 9.63 24.55 2.22
CA SER A 70 9.35 25.98 2.47
C SER A 70 7.87 26.36 2.40
N ARG A 71 6.96 25.41 2.11
CA ARG A 71 5.51 25.62 2.00
C ARG A 71 4.80 24.93 3.18
N PRO A 72 4.55 25.61 4.31
CA PRO A 72 4.14 24.97 5.56
C PRO A 72 2.87 24.11 5.42
N ALA A 73 1.85 24.60 4.71
CA ALA A 73 0.60 23.88 4.52
C ALA A 73 0.78 22.58 3.71
N VAL A 74 1.52 22.63 2.60
CA VAL A 74 1.83 21.45 1.77
C VAL A 74 2.70 20.47 2.56
N ARG A 75 3.74 20.97 3.24
CA ARG A 75 4.63 20.18 4.08
C ARG A 75 3.87 19.39 5.15
N THR A 76 2.93 20.03 5.86
CA THR A 76 2.13 19.34 6.88
C THR A 76 1.36 18.15 6.31
N CYS A 77 0.72 18.31 5.15
CA CYS A 77 0.03 17.21 4.48
C CYS A 77 1.00 16.08 4.05
N LEU A 78 2.16 16.43 3.50
CA LEU A 78 3.18 15.43 3.13
C LEU A 78 3.73 14.68 4.35
N LEU A 79 3.88 15.34 5.51
CA LEU A 79 4.29 14.70 6.76
C LEU A 79 3.20 13.75 7.30
N VAL A 80 1.92 14.13 7.21
CA VAL A 80 0.81 13.22 7.56
C VAL A 80 0.82 11.98 6.66
N ALA A 81 1.04 12.16 5.35
CA ALA A 81 1.15 11.05 4.41
C ALA A 81 2.35 10.15 4.74
N LEU A 82 3.51 10.74 5.04
CA LEU A 82 4.71 10.00 5.44
C LEU A 82 4.49 9.20 6.73
N ALA A 83 3.87 9.81 7.75
CA ALA A 83 3.63 9.16 9.03
C ALA A 83 2.62 8.00 8.89
N SER A 84 1.48 8.23 8.22
CA SER A 84 0.45 7.20 8.01
C SER A 84 0.97 6.03 7.16
N HIS A 85 1.68 6.32 6.06
CA HIS A 85 2.37 5.30 5.27
C HIS A 85 3.42 4.56 6.08
N GLY A 86 4.26 5.28 6.83
CA GLY A 86 5.31 4.70 7.66
C GLY A 86 4.75 3.72 8.69
N VAL A 87 3.69 4.09 9.40
CA VAL A 87 2.99 3.20 10.34
C VAL A 87 2.48 1.95 9.63
N MET A 88 1.83 2.11 8.48
CA MET A 88 1.34 0.97 7.68
C MET A 88 2.49 0.04 7.26
N ARG A 89 3.60 0.59 6.79
CA ARG A 89 4.77 -0.17 6.33
C ARG A 89 5.45 -0.93 7.46
N VAL A 90 5.67 -0.27 8.59
CA VAL A 90 6.24 -0.90 9.79
C VAL A 90 5.34 -2.04 10.26
N TRP A 91 4.05 -1.79 10.44
CA TRP A 91 3.12 -2.85 10.84
C TRP A 91 3.09 -4.00 9.84
N SER A 92 3.07 -3.70 8.54
CA SER A 92 3.09 -4.72 7.49
C SER A 92 4.37 -5.55 7.49
N ALA A 93 5.54 -4.92 7.69
CA ALA A 93 6.83 -5.60 7.71
C ALA A 93 6.93 -6.63 8.85
N PHE A 94 6.41 -6.31 10.03
CA PHE A 94 6.52 -7.19 11.20
C PHE A 94 5.37 -8.20 11.31
N ASP A 95 4.21 -7.94 10.71
CA ASP A 95 3.01 -8.76 10.91
C ASP A 95 2.49 -9.39 9.61
N PHE A 96 2.10 -8.55 8.64
CA PHE A 96 1.37 -9.04 7.45
C PHE A 96 2.27 -9.73 6.43
N ILE A 97 3.45 -9.17 6.13
CA ILE A 97 4.37 -9.65 5.10
C ILE A 97 4.92 -11.04 5.45
N PRO A 98 5.44 -11.31 6.67
CA PRO A 98 5.95 -12.63 7.02
C PRO A 98 4.87 -13.71 6.90
N LYS A 99 3.64 -13.39 7.34
CA LYS A 99 2.49 -14.31 7.25
C LYS A 99 2.04 -14.54 5.82
N ALA A 100 2.02 -13.49 4.98
CA ALA A 100 1.75 -13.62 3.55
C ALA A 100 2.75 -14.59 2.91
N LEU A 101 4.05 -14.36 3.13
CA LEU A 101 5.12 -15.21 2.58
C LEU A 101 5.01 -16.66 3.07
N ALA A 102 4.55 -16.89 4.30
CA ALA A 102 4.30 -18.23 4.80
C ALA A 102 3.18 -18.93 4.00
N PHE A 103 2.09 -18.23 3.67
CA PHE A 103 1.04 -18.77 2.80
C PHE A 103 1.54 -18.99 1.35
N GLU A 104 2.32 -18.04 0.81
CA GLU A 104 2.86 -18.13 -0.56
C GLU A 104 3.83 -19.31 -0.73
N LYS A 105 4.53 -19.72 0.33
CA LYS A 105 5.55 -20.80 0.31
C LYS A 105 5.05 -22.14 0.88
N ALA A 106 3.85 -22.16 1.46
CA ALA A 106 3.30 -23.38 2.06
C ALA A 106 3.12 -24.49 1.03
N ALA A 107 3.35 -25.74 1.44
CA ALA A 107 3.11 -26.89 0.58
C ALA A 107 1.61 -27.02 0.23
N PRO A 108 1.27 -27.58 -0.94
CA PRO A 108 -0.13 -27.78 -1.33
C PRO A 108 -0.92 -28.51 -0.25
N GLY A 109 -2.14 -28.05 0.03
CA GLY A 109 -3.03 -28.64 1.04
C GLY A 109 -2.67 -28.33 2.50
N THR A 110 -1.57 -27.63 2.78
CA THR A 110 -1.14 -27.33 4.17
C THR A 110 -1.62 -25.96 4.69
N VAL A 111 -2.12 -25.10 3.81
CA VAL A 111 -2.67 -23.79 4.20
C VAL A 111 -4.00 -23.97 4.90
N SER A 112 -4.08 -23.56 6.17
CA SER A 112 -5.35 -23.50 6.90
C SER A 112 -6.23 -22.38 6.36
N GLU A 113 -7.40 -22.73 5.81
CA GLU A 113 -8.40 -21.75 5.35
C GLU A 113 -8.80 -20.79 6.49
N ALA A 114 -8.96 -21.29 7.71
CA ALA A 114 -9.30 -20.45 8.87
C ALA A 114 -8.21 -19.42 9.19
N ALA A 115 -6.93 -19.81 9.09
CA ALA A 115 -5.81 -18.88 9.26
C ALA A 115 -5.75 -17.85 8.13
N ALA A 116 -5.94 -18.29 6.89
CA ALA A 116 -6.01 -17.42 5.72
C ALA A 116 -7.13 -16.39 5.83
N ARG A 117 -8.34 -16.80 6.23
CA ARG A 117 -9.49 -15.90 6.45
C ARG A 117 -9.25 -14.87 7.56
N ARG A 118 -8.65 -15.28 8.68
CA ARG A 118 -8.29 -14.34 9.75
C ARG A 118 -7.27 -13.31 9.25
N TRP A 119 -6.29 -13.76 8.45
CA TRP A 119 -5.31 -12.86 7.87
C TRP A 119 -5.94 -11.89 6.88
N THR A 120 -6.81 -12.34 5.96
CA THR A 120 -7.48 -11.45 4.98
C THR A 120 -8.43 -10.46 5.65
N ALA A 121 -9.15 -10.87 6.69
CA ALA A 121 -10.00 -9.95 7.45
C ALA A 121 -9.17 -8.84 8.12
N ARG A 122 -8.04 -9.20 8.74
CA ARG A 122 -7.17 -8.25 9.43
C ARG A 122 -6.37 -7.38 8.46
N SER A 123 -6.00 -7.88 7.28
CA SER A 123 -5.21 -7.14 6.29
C SER A 123 -5.94 -5.91 5.75
N ARG A 124 -7.28 -5.89 5.82
CA ARG A 124 -8.15 -4.75 5.50
C ARG A 124 -7.94 -3.55 6.41
N LEU A 125 -7.43 -3.76 7.62
CA LEU A 125 -7.12 -2.66 8.55
C LEU A 125 -5.98 -1.76 8.08
N ARG A 126 -5.27 -2.14 7.00
CA ARG A 126 -4.33 -1.25 6.32
C ARG A 126 -5.03 -0.19 5.48
N LEU A 127 -6.23 -0.47 4.96
CA LEU A 127 -6.97 0.43 4.06
C LEU A 127 -7.20 1.82 4.68
N PRO A 128 -7.60 1.98 5.95
CA PRO A 128 -7.71 3.30 6.55
C PRO A 128 -6.41 4.10 6.50
N LEU A 129 -5.25 3.48 6.73
CA LEU A 129 -3.95 4.16 6.64
C LEU A 129 -3.60 4.54 5.21
N ASP A 130 -3.92 3.67 4.23
CA ASP A 130 -3.73 3.96 2.81
C ASP A 130 -4.64 5.11 2.35
N LEU A 131 -5.88 5.17 2.84
CA LEU A 131 -6.82 6.26 2.55
C LEU A 131 -6.38 7.58 3.19
N VAL A 132 -5.86 7.56 4.43
CA VAL A 132 -5.27 8.76 5.05
C VAL A 132 -4.05 9.24 4.26
N THR A 133 -3.17 8.33 3.85
CA THR A 133 -2.00 8.64 3.02
C THR A 133 -2.42 9.29 1.70
N SER A 134 -3.31 8.64 0.96
CA SER A 134 -3.79 9.12 -0.34
C SER A 134 -4.59 10.42 -0.22
N GLY A 135 -5.49 10.52 0.75
CA GLY A 135 -6.29 11.72 0.98
C GLY A 135 -5.43 12.92 1.34
N SER A 136 -4.43 12.72 2.20
CA SER A 136 -3.47 13.77 2.55
C SER A 136 -2.65 14.24 1.35
N LEU A 137 -2.23 13.33 0.47
CA LEU A 137 -1.51 13.68 -0.76
C LEU A 137 -2.36 14.40 -1.80
N LEU A 138 -3.62 13.99 -1.97
CA LEU A 138 -4.57 14.71 -2.81
C LEU A 138 -4.81 16.13 -2.28
N TRP A 139 -4.90 16.30 -0.96
CA TRP A 139 -5.00 17.62 -0.36
C TRP A 139 -3.72 18.45 -0.52
N ALA A 140 -2.55 17.83 -0.34
CA ALA A 140 -1.26 18.46 -0.63
C ALA A 140 -1.18 18.94 -2.08
N LEU A 141 -1.72 18.17 -3.04
CA LEU A 141 -1.79 18.53 -4.45
C LEU A 141 -2.69 19.76 -4.68
N VAL A 142 -3.89 19.79 -4.07
CA VAL A 142 -4.80 20.95 -4.15
C VAL A 142 -4.11 22.21 -3.60
N LEU A 143 -3.45 22.11 -2.45
CA LEU A 143 -2.72 23.22 -1.84
C LEU A 143 -1.52 23.66 -2.72
N ALA A 144 -0.77 22.71 -3.27
CA ALA A 144 0.34 22.99 -4.17
C ALA A 144 -0.11 23.77 -5.41
N ALA A 145 -1.23 23.35 -6.03
CA ALA A 145 -1.76 23.97 -7.25
C ALA A 145 -2.23 25.42 -7.03
N ARG A 146 -2.70 25.76 -5.83
CA ARG A 146 -3.11 27.14 -5.47
C ARG A 146 -1.94 28.09 -5.22
N THR A 147 -0.70 27.57 -5.23
CA THR A 147 0.51 28.32 -4.92
C THR A 147 1.51 28.36 -6.07
N VAL A 148 1.05 27.96 -7.26
CA VAL A 148 1.74 28.12 -8.54
C VAL A 148 1.42 29.49 -9.12
#